data_AF-X1D740-F1
#
_entry.id   AF-X1D740-F1
#
_cell.length_a   1.000
_cell.length_b   1.000
_cell.length_c   1.000
_cell.angle_alpha   90.00
_cell.angle_beta   90.00
_cell.angle_gamma   90.00
#
_symmetry.space_group_name_H-M   'P 1'
#
loop_
_entity.id
_entity.type
_entity.pdbx_description
1 polymer ?
#
loop_
_entity_poly.entity_id
_entity_poly.type
_entity_poly.pdbx_seq_one_letter_code
_entity_poly.pdbx_strand_id
1 'polypeptide(L)'
;LQNVINARKMGIDAKTVKEQTKAENIITGTLKSLFALSENYPNLKADQHFLKLMEQLNGIESNIAYARQFYNDTVMRFNTRIQTFPGNIFARMFNFMSRDYFEIEEVSAREPVKVKF
;
A
#
# COMPACT_ATOMS: atom_id res chain seq x y z
N LEU A 1 -14.64 -12.52 -5.24
CA LEU A 1 -15.03 -12.68 -3.82
C LEU A 1 -14.02 -13.49 -3.02
N GLN A 2 -13.69 -14.74 -3.39
CA GLN A 2 -12.71 -15.55 -2.65
C GLN A 2 -11.35 -14.85 -2.47
N ASN A 3 -10.85 -14.19 -3.51
CA ASN A 3 -9.57 -13.46 -3.45
C ASN A 3 -9.57 -12.34 -2.41
N VAL A 4 -10.69 -11.63 -2.23
CA VAL A 4 -10.81 -10.55 -1.23
C VAL A 4 -10.84 -11.11 0.18
N ILE A 5 -11.58 -12.21 0.40
CA ILE A 5 -11.67 -12.87 1.70
C ILE A 5 -10.29 -13.41 2.11
N ASN A 6 -9.61 -14.07 1.18
CA ASN A 6 -8.27 -14.58 1.40
C ASN A 6 -7.27 -13.44 1.68
N ALA A 7 -7.28 -12.38 0.88
CA ALA A 7 -6.41 -11.22 1.08
C ALA A 7 -6.68 -10.53 2.42
N ARG A 8 -7.94 -10.37 2.81
CA ARG A 8 -8.31 -9.83 4.12
C ARG A 8 -7.77 -10.71 5.26
N LYS A 9 -7.88 -12.03 5.14
CA LYS A 9 -7.32 -12.96 6.14
C LYS A 9 -5.80 -12.84 6.23
N MET A 10 -5.11 -12.77 5.08
CA MET A 10 -3.67 -12.54 5.02
C MET A 10 -3.26 -11.23 5.69
N GLY A 11 -4.03 -10.15 5.51
CA GLY A 11 -3.77 -8.85 6.15
C GLY A 11 -4.05 -8.84 7.65
N ILE A 12 -4.98 -9.67 8.15
CA ILE A 12 -5.23 -9.83 9.59
C ILE A 12 -4.11 -10.65 10.26
N ASP A 13 -3.64 -11.69 9.58
CA ASP A 13 -2.62 -12.61 10.10
C ASP A 13 -1.18 -12.10 9.89
N ALA A 14 -1.00 -11.00 9.15
CA ALA A 14 0.30 -10.43 8.84
C ALA A 14 1.04 -9.97 10.10
N LYS A 15 2.32 -10.35 10.21
CA LYS A 15 3.20 -10.00 11.33
C LYS A 15 4.27 -9.00 10.93
N THR A 16 4.48 -8.83 9.64
CA THR A 16 5.47 -7.92 9.08
C THR A 16 4.82 -6.94 8.11
N VAL A 17 5.47 -5.79 7.93
CA VAL A 17 5.01 -4.78 6.97
C VAL A 17 4.99 -5.32 5.55
N LYS A 18 5.91 -6.24 5.19
CA LYS A 18 5.92 -6.90 3.89
C LYS A 18 4.72 -7.80 3.68
N GLU A 19 4.36 -8.61 4.68
CA GLU A 19 3.17 -9.46 4.62
C GLU A 19 1.89 -8.63 4.51
N GLN A 20 1.79 -7.55 5.29
CA GLN A 20 0.70 -6.59 5.19
C GLN A 20 0.64 -6.04 3.77
N THR A 21 1.75 -5.50 3.28
CA THR A 21 1.83 -4.90 1.95
C THR A 21 1.36 -5.84 0.84
N LYS A 22 1.72 -7.12 0.92
CA LYS A 22 1.28 -8.13 -0.04
C LYS A 22 -0.24 -8.36 0.00
N ALA A 23 -0.83 -8.48 1.19
CA ALA A 23 -2.26 -8.63 1.35
C ALA A 23 -3.03 -7.42 0.78
N GLU A 24 -2.56 -6.23 1.14
CA GLU A 24 -3.09 -4.95 0.68
C GLU A 24 -3.03 -4.80 -0.85
N ASN A 25 -1.92 -5.19 -1.49
CA ASN A 25 -1.79 -5.12 -2.95
C ASN A 25 -2.82 -6.01 -3.67
N ILE A 26 -3.15 -7.18 -3.11
CA ILE A 26 -4.18 -8.06 -3.67
C ILE A 26 -5.57 -7.40 -3.56
N ILE A 27 -5.85 -6.71 -2.44
CA ILE A 27 -7.12 -5.98 -2.24
C ILE A 27 -7.23 -4.83 -3.26
N THR A 28 -6.23 -3.96 -3.32
CA THR A 28 -6.20 -2.83 -4.27
C THR A 28 -6.34 -3.32 -5.71
N GLY A 29 -5.64 -4.39 -6.09
CA GLY A 29 -5.75 -5.00 -7.43
C GLY A 29 -7.16 -5.53 -7.71
N THR A 30 -7.78 -6.20 -6.74
CA THR A 30 -9.15 -6.72 -6.89
C THR A 30 -10.17 -5.58 -7.01
N LEU A 31 -9.98 -4.48 -6.28
CA LEU A 31 -10.83 -3.29 -6.39
C LEU A 31 -10.71 -2.66 -7.78
N LYS A 32 -9.49 -2.51 -8.32
CA LYS A 32 -9.28 -2.05 -9.70
C LYS A 32 -10.04 -2.91 -10.72
N SER A 33 -9.98 -4.24 -10.58
CA SER A 33 -10.76 -5.15 -11.44
C SER A 33 -12.27 -4.99 -11.27
N LEU A 34 -12.76 -4.74 -10.05
CA LEU A 34 -14.17 -4.48 -9.78
C LEU A 34 -14.65 -3.17 -10.44
N PHE A 35 -13.85 -2.11 -10.38
CA PHE A 35 -14.13 -0.85 -11.08
C PHE A 35 -14.23 -1.08 -12.59
N ALA A 36 -13.24 -1.74 -13.20
CA ALA A 36 -13.25 -2.06 -14.63
C ALA A 36 -14.44 -2.92 -15.04
N LEU A 37 -14.85 -3.88 -14.20
CA LEU A 37 -16.04 -4.68 -14.45
C LEU A 37 -17.30 -3.79 -14.44
N SER A 38 -17.44 -2.90 -13.46
CA SER A 38 -18.61 -2.03 -13.34
C SER A 38 -18.83 -1.11 -14.55
N GLU A 39 -17.78 -0.74 -15.27
CA GLU A 39 -17.89 0.03 -16.51
C GLU A 39 -18.59 -0.76 -17.63
N ASN A 40 -18.45 -2.08 -17.62
CA ASN A 40 -19.06 -2.98 -18.60
C ASN A 40 -20.51 -3.39 -18.25
N TYR A 41 -21.00 -3.05 -17.05
CA TYR A 41 -22.36 -3.37 -16.58
C TYR A 41 -23.13 -2.10 -16.17
N PRO A 42 -23.74 -1.37 -17.12
CA PRO A 42 -24.44 -0.10 -16.87
C PRO A 42 -25.55 -0.20 -15.82
N ASN A 43 -26.26 -1.32 -15.76
CA ASN A 43 -27.31 -1.56 -14.77
C ASN A 43 -26.76 -1.62 -13.33
N LEU A 44 -25.57 -2.19 -13.14
CA LEU A 44 -24.89 -2.22 -11.84
C LEU A 44 -24.38 -0.82 -11.46
N LYS A 45 -23.91 -0.06 -12.46
CA LYS A 45 -23.50 1.34 -12.28
C LYS A 45 -24.67 2.27 -11.93
N ALA A 46 -25.89 1.94 -12.35
CA ALA A 46 -27.10 2.71 -12.02
C ALA A 46 -27.67 2.37 -10.63
N ASP A 47 -27.20 1.29 -9.99
CA ASP A 47 -27.62 0.91 -8.65
C ASP A 47 -26.99 1.86 -7.60
N GLN A 48 -27.84 2.60 -6.87
CA GLN A 48 -27.39 3.56 -5.86
C GLN A 48 -26.64 2.90 -4.69
N HIS A 49 -27.00 1.68 -4.30
CA HIS A 49 -26.29 0.97 -3.23
C HIS A 49 -24.89 0.57 -3.68
N PHE A 50 -24.74 0.13 -4.93
CA PHE A 50 -23.45 -0.18 -5.51
C PHE A 50 -22.55 1.06 -5.63
N LEU A 51 -23.08 2.18 -6.16
CA LEU A 51 -22.32 3.43 -6.27
C LEU A 51 -21.81 3.92 -4.92
N LYS A 52 -22.66 3.89 -3.88
CA LYS A 52 -22.27 4.29 -2.53
C LYS A 52 -21.16 3.41 -1.96
N LEU A 53 -21.23 2.10 -2.19
CA LEU A 53 -20.16 1.18 -1.77
C LEU A 53 -18.85 1.52 -2.49
N MET A 54 -18.89 1.77 -3.79
CA MET A 54 -17.70 2.11 -4.59
C MET A 54 -17.07 3.43 -4.14
N GLU A 55 -17.87 4.44 -3.80
CA GLU A 55 -17.39 5.70 -3.23
C GLU A 55 -16.70 5.48 -1.88
N GLN A 56 -17.30 4.69 -0.98
CA GLN A 56 -16.71 4.35 0.31
C GLN A 56 -15.38 3.59 0.15
N LEU A 57 -15.33 2.62 -0.77
CA LEU A 57 -14.10 1.86 -1.06
C LEU A 57 -13.00 2.76 -1.62
N ASN A 58 -13.33 3.70 -2.51
CA ASN A 58 -12.37 4.69 -3.00
C ASN A 58 -11.84 5.60 -1.88
N GLY A 59 -12.71 6.06 -0.97
CA GLY A 59 -12.30 6.83 0.20
C GLY A 59 -11.36 6.04 1.11
N ILE A 60 -11.67 4.77 1.35
CA ILE A 60 -10.82 3.87 2.14
C ILE A 60 -9.46 3.66 1.46
N GLU A 61 -9.41 3.38 0.15
CA GLU A 61 -8.14 3.24 -0.59
C GLU A 61 -7.30 4.52 -0.55
N SER A 62 -7.93 5.69 -0.63
CA SER A 62 -7.23 6.98 -0.52
C SER A 62 -6.61 7.15 0.87
N ASN A 63 -7.33 6.80 1.93
CA ASN A 63 -6.81 6.84 3.30
C ASN A 63 -5.68 5.83 3.50
N ILE A 64 -5.79 4.62 2.94
CA ILE A 64 -4.74 3.62 2.98
C ILE A 64 -3.50 4.12 2.24
N ALA A 65 -3.64 4.72 1.06
CA ALA A 65 -2.53 5.29 0.30
C ALA A 65 -1.80 6.39 1.09
N TYR A 66 -2.56 7.29 1.72
CA TYR A 66 -1.99 8.32 2.61
C TYR A 66 -1.25 7.71 3.80
N ALA A 67 -1.84 6.72 4.48
CA ALA A 67 -1.21 6.04 5.61
C ALA A 67 0.10 5.33 5.20
N ARG A 68 0.14 4.71 4.02
CA ARG A 68 1.35 4.10 3.45
C ARG A 68 2.44 5.14 3.20
N GLN A 69 2.09 6.27 2.57
CA GLN A 69 3.04 7.36 2.34
C GLN A 69 3.59 7.90 3.66
N PHE A 70 2.71 8.20 4.62
CA PHE A 70 3.10 8.70 5.94
C PHE A 70 4.02 7.73 6.69
N TYR A 71 3.73 6.43 6.62
CA TYR A 71 4.60 5.39 7.17
C TYR A 71 5.97 5.41 6.49
N ASN A 72 6.01 5.42 5.16
CA ASN A 72 7.26 5.44 4.38
C ASN A 72 8.10 6.68 4.66
N ASP A 73 7.49 7.87 4.73
CA ASP A 73 8.18 9.11 5.07
C ASP A 73 8.78 9.05 6.48
N THR A 74 8.07 8.44 7.41
CA THR A 74 8.52 8.27 8.79
C THR A 74 9.67 7.27 8.88
N VAL A 75 9.56 6.13 8.19
CA VAL A 75 10.62 5.12 8.08
C VAL A 75 11.85 5.71 7.40
N MET A 76 11.68 6.50 6.34
CA MET A 76 12.78 7.20 5.67
C MET A 76 13.51 8.11 6.64
N ARG A 77 12.79 9.03 7.31
CA ARG A 77 13.40 9.94 8.30
C ARG A 77 14.11 9.18 9.42
N PHE A 78 13.51 8.09 9.90
CA PHE A 78 14.10 7.24 10.93
C PHE A 78 15.39 6.56 10.43
N ASN A 79 15.33 5.86 9.30
CA ASN A 79 16.45 5.16 8.68
C ASN A 79 17.61 6.14 8.37
N THR A 80 17.31 7.30 7.78
CA THR A 80 18.31 8.35 7.53
C THR A 80 18.95 8.84 8.84
N ARG A 81 18.15 9.06 9.89
CA ARG A 81 18.67 9.55 11.18
C ARG A 81 19.57 8.53 11.86
N ILE A 82 19.27 7.24 11.81
CA ILE A 82 20.13 6.19 12.40
C ILE A 82 21.37 5.88 11.55
N GLN A 83 21.41 6.34 10.29
CA GLN A 83 22.57 6.15 9.40
C GLN A 83 23.49 7.37 9.35
N THR A 84 23.00 8.55 9.74
CA THR A 84 23.74 9.82 9.67
C THR A 84 24.34 10.20 11.01
N PHE A 85 25.52 10.85 11.01
CA PHE A 85 26.12 11.39 12.23
C PHE A 85 25.27 12.55 12.81
N PRO A 86 25.06 12.63 14.13
CA PRO A 86 25.56 11.73 15.19
C PRO A 86 24.65 10.54 15.50
N GLY A 87 23.50 10.42 14.84
CA GLY A 87 22.48 9.40 15.14
C GLY A 87 22.94 7.95 14.96
N ASN A 88 23.89 7.68 14.07
CA ASN A 88 24.50 6.36 13.90
C ASN A 88 25.26 5.83 15.12
N ILE A 89 25.81 6.71 15.96
CA ILE A 89 26.48 6.33 17.21
C ILE A 89 25.44 5.85 18.23
N PHE A 90 24.41 6.65 18.45
CA PHE A 90 23.31 6.31 19.35
C PHE A 90 22.54 5.08 18.87
N ALA A 91 22.35 4.93 17.56
CA ALA A 91 21.69 3.77 16.98
C ALA A 91 22.44 2.47 17.29
N ARG A 92 23.76 2.46 17.18
CA ARG A 92 24.57 1.29 17.57
C ARG A 92 24.53 1.03 19.08
N MET A 93 24.60 2.09 19.90
CA MET A 93 24.59 1.96 21.37
C MET A 93 23.26 1.42 21.92
N PHE A 94 22.12 1.80 21.33
CA PHE A 94 20.79 1.38 21.73
C PHE A 94 20.17 0.31 20.82
N ASN A 95 20.95 -0.26 19.90
CA ASN A 95 20.54 -1.29 18.95
C ASN A 95 19.29 -0.92 18.10
N PHE A 96 19.21 0.34 17.66
CA PHE A 96 18.19 0.75 16.69
C PHE A 96 18.52 0.21 15.30
N MET A 97 17.63 -0.60 14.76
CA MET A 97 17.75 -1.21 13.44
C MET A 97 16.83 -0.52 12.41
N SER A 98 17.27 -0.51 11.15
CA SER A 98 16.49 -0.01 10.02
C SER A 98 15.12 -0.69 9.95
N ARG A 99 14.10 0.07 9.56
CA ARG A 99 12.75 -0.45 9.34
C ARG A 99 12.50 -0.62 7.84
N ASP A 100 11.72 -1.64 7.51
CA ASP A 100 11.27 -1.90 6.15
C ASP A 100 10.21 -0.88 5.72
N TYR A 101 10.25 -0.48 4.45
CA TYR A 101 9.22 0.33 3.83
C TYR A 101 7.97 -0.49 3.48
N PHE A 102 6.85 0.21 3.32
CA PHE A 102 5.64 -0.30 2.72
C PHE A 102 5.76 -0.16 1.19
N GLU A 103 6.28 -1.19 0.53
CA GLU A 103 6.63 -1.17 -0.89
C GLU A 103 5.55 -1.76 -1.80
N ILE A 104 5.05 -0.99 -2.75
CA ILE A 104 4.20 -1.56 -3.80
C ILE A 104 5.12 -2.36 -4.73
N GLU A 105 4.83 -3.65 -4.95
CA GLU A 105 5.56 -4.51 -5.91
C GLU A 105 5.29 -4.12 -7.38
N GLU A 106 5.02 -2.85 -7.67
CA GLU A 106 4.98 -2.36 -9.05
C GLU A 106 6.41 -2.26 -9.56
N VAL A 107 6.87 -3.32 -10.22
CA VAL A 107 8.18 -3.42 -10.88
C VAL A 107 8.40 -2.25 -11.85
N SER A 108 7.32 -1.69 -12.44
CA SER A 108 7.36 -0.54 -13.35
C SER A 108 7.74 0.78 -12.66
N ALA A 109 7.50 0.94 -11.36
CA ALA A 109 7.87 2.16 -10.61
C ALA A 109 9.37 2.20 -10.26
N ARG A 110 10.09 1.08 -10.43
CA ARG A 110 11.53 0.96 -10.19
C ARG A 110 12.37 1.13 -11.46
N GLU A 111 11.75 1.14 -12.64
CA GLU A 111 12.48 1.41 -13.86
C GLU A 111 12.81 2.91 -13.94
N PRO A 112 14.10 3.28 -14.07
CA PRO A 112 14.45 4.68 -14.28
C PRO A 112 13.78 5.15 -15.58
N VAL A 113 13.08 6.29 -15.51
CA VAL A 113 12.48 6.94 -16.68
C VAL A 113 13.59 7.15 -17.70
N LYS A 114 13.58 6.35 -18.78
CA LYS A 114 14.53 6.50 -19.88
C LYS A 114 14.12 7.74 -20.66
N VAL A 115 14.70 8.88 -20.30
CA VAL A 115 14.60 10.10 -21.11
C VAL A 115 15.37 9.84 -22.40
N LYS A 116 14.63 9.62 -23.50
CA LYS A 116 15.18 9.68 -24.84
C LYS A 116 15.14 11.15 -25.28
N PHE A 117 16.30 11.71 -25.60
CA PHE A 117 16.42 12.95 -26.36
C PHE A 117 16.14 12.67 -27.84
#